data_AF-A0A6S7I7F4-F1
#
_entry.id   AF-A0A6S7I7F4-F1
#
_cell.length_a   1.000
_cell.length_b   1.000
_cell.length_c   1.000
_cell.angle_alpha   90.00
_cell.angle_beta   90.00
_cell.angle_gamma   90.00
#
_symmetry.space_group_name_H-M   'P 1'
#
loop_
_entity.id
_entity.type
_entity.pdbx_description
1 polymer ?
#
loop_
_entity_poly.entity_id
_entity_poly.type
_entity_poly.pdbx_seq_one_letter_code
_entity_poly.pdbx_strand_id
1 'polypeptide(L)'
;NRTYMDDIVTEAKEYYNWLDSISDPRTKEWLLVPSILSPLSACLLYLFVVKIGPKFMEKRQPFELRIPMAIYNLGATALSLYCFTELFIGSWKAGYHYICQRVIVSMEPQHLRVIIDQLKFTNIWWGGLIK
;
A
#
# COMPACT_ATOMS: atom_id res chain seq x y z
N ASN A 1 28.20 -6.63 25.19
CA ASN A 1 27.89 -6.20 23.81
C ASN A 1 27.19 -7.26 22.97
N ARG A 2 27.67 -8.50 22.84
CA ARG A 2 26.98 -9.52 22.03
C ARG A 2 25.63 -9.95 22.62
N THR A 3 25.60 -10.29 23.92
CA THR A 3 24.38 -10.67 24.66
C THR A 3 23.30 -9.59 24.60
N TYR A 4 23.65 -8.32 24.81
CA TYR A 4 22.71 -7.19 24.70
C TYR A 4 22.09 -7.03 23.30
N MET A 5 22.88 -7.28 22.24
CA MET A 5 22.35 -7.24 20.87
C MET A 5 21.44 -8.44 20.59
N ASP A 6 21.79 -9.62 21.11
CA ASP A 6 20.97 -10.82 20.97
C ASP A 6 19.62 -10.67 21.71
N ASP A 7 19.62 -10.00 22.87
CA ASP A 7 18.40 -9.68 23.64
C ASP A 7 17.46 -8.76 22.85
N ILE A 8 17.99 -7.67 22.26
CA ILE A 8 17.19 -6.74 21.42
C ILE A 8 16.62 -7.45 20.19
N VAL A 9 17.41 -8.29 19.53
CA VAL A 9 16.97 -9.03 18.34
C VAL A 9 15.84 -10.00 18.70
N THR A 10 15.91 -10.61 19.88
CA THR A 10 14.90 -11.55 20.37
C THR A 10 13.59 -10.81 20.67
N GLU A 11 13.65 -9.70 21.40
CA GLU A 11 12.50 -8.86 21.70
C GLU A 11 11.82 -8.32 20.43
N ALA A 12 12.61 -7.82 19.47
CA ALA A 12 12.09 -7.35 18.19
C ALA A 12 11.39 -8.46 17.39
N LYS A 13 11.93 -9.69 17.44
CA LYS A 13 11.36 -10.84 16.74
C LYS A 13 10.06 -11.32 17.39
N GLU A 14 10.01 -11.33 18.72
CA GLU A 14 8.78 -11.64 19.47
C GLU A 14 7.68 -10.63 19.20
N TYR A 15 8.02 -9.33 19.21
CA TYR A 15 7.09 -8.26 18.86
C TYR A 15 6.58 -8.39 17.41
N TYR A 16 7.46 -8.69 16.46
CA TYR A 16 7.07 -8.94 15.07
C TYR A 16 6.11 -10.13 14.93
N ASN A 17 6.42 -11.25 15.59
CA ASN A 17 5.57 -12.44 15.56
C ASN A 17 4.20 -12.16 16.19
N TRP A 18 4.14 -11.36 17.24
CA TRP A 18 2.87 -10.91 17.83
C TRP A 18 2.08 -10.05 16.85
N LEU A 19 2.71 -9.09 16.17
CA LEU A 19 2.06 -8.27 15.14
C LEU A 19 1.53 -9.11 13.97
N ASP A 20 2.29 -10.10 13.51
CA ASP A 20 1.84 -11.00 12.44
C ASP A 20 0.66 -11.89 12.89
N SER A 21 0.60 -12.24 14.18
CA SER A 21 -0.49 -13.06 14.74
C SER A 21 -1.85 -12.33 14.76
N ILE A 22 -1.85 -10.99 14.88
CA ILE A 22 -3.07 -10.16 14.86
C ILE A 22 -3.42 -9.63 13.46
N SER A 23 -2.55 -9.88 12.47
CA SER A 23 -2.72 -9.40 11.10
C SER A 23 -3.90 -10.08 10.39
N ASP A 24 -4.59 -9.35 9.51
CA ASP A 24 -5.73 -9.90 8.76
C ASP A 24 -5.23 -10.98 7.78
N PRO A 25 -5.70 -12.24 7.90
CA PRO A 25 -5.24 -13.32 7.02
C PRO A 25 -5.56 -13.08 5.54
N ARG A 26 -6.54 -12.21 5.23
CA ARG A 26 -6.95 -11.89 3.85
C ARG A 26 -5.89 -11.12 3.07
N THR A 27 -4.97 -10.45 3.77
CA THR A 27 -3.99 -9.54 3.16
C THR A 27 -2.60 -10.15 3.02
N LYS A 28 -2.42 -11.42 3.42
CA LYS A 28 -1.09 -12.07 3.45
C LYS A 28 -0.44 -12.21 2.07
N GLU A 29 -1.23 -12.45 1.04
CA GLU A 29 -0.75 -12.66 -0.34
C GLU A 29 -0.64 -11.34 -1.15
N TRP A 30 -0.82 -10.20 -0.50
CA TRP A 30 -0.83 -8.91 -1.19
C TRP A 30 0.59 -8.38 -1.40
N LEU A 31 0.87 -7.82 -2.58
CA LEU A 31 2.18 -7.20 -2.86
C LEU A 31 2.52 -6.14 -1.79
N LEU A 32 3.77 -6.11 -1.33
CA LEU A 32 4.30 -5.19 -0.31
C LEU A 32 3.70 -5.29 1.10
N VAL A 33 2.71 -6.14 1.33
CA VAL A 33 2.12 -6.38 2.67
C VAL A 33 2.75 -7.54 3.48
N PRO A 34 3.37 -8.60 2.90
CA PRO A 34 3.67 -9.83 3.67
C PRO A 34 4.78 -9.65 4.70
N SER A 35 5.52 -8.54 4.65
CA SER A 35 6.60 -8.25 5.60
C SER A 35 6.75 -6.76 5.77
N ILE A 36 7.08 -6.33 6.99
CA ILE A 36 7.44 -4.95 7.31
C ILE A 36 8.67 -4.46 6.53
N LEU A 37 9.53 -5.37 6.09
CA LEU A 37 10.72 -5.04 5.31
C LEU A 37 10.36 -4.46 3.93
N SER A 38 9.26 -4.91 3.33
CA SER A 38 8.81 -4.45 2.02
C SER A 38 8.50 -2.94 1.99
N PRO A 39 7.60 -2.39 2.82
CA PRO A 39 7.34 -0.96 2.84
C PRO A 39 8.55 -0.15 3.32
N LEU A 40 9.34 -0.68 4.28
CA LEU A 40 10.59 -0.02 4.70
C LEU A 40 11.57 0.13 3.53
N SER A 41 11.75 -0.91 2.72
CA SER A 41 12.62 -0.85 1.55
C SER A 41 12.12 0.17 0.51
N ALA A 42 10.80 0.26 0.30
CA ALA A 42 10.20 1.24 -0.59
C ALA A 42 10.40 2.68 -0.08
N CYS A 43 10.24 2.92 1.22
CA CYS A 43 10.52 4.22 1.84
C CYS A 43 12.00 4.61 1.69
N LEU A 44 12.92 3.68 1.94
CA LEU A 44 14.35 3.93 1.79
C LEU A 44 14.73 4.24 0.34
N LEU A 45 14.16 3.50 -0.61
CA LEU A 45 14.35 3.75 -2.04
C LEU A 45 13.84 5.14 -2.44
N TYR A 46 12.65 5.52 -1.98
CA TYR A 46 12.09 6.86 -2.22
C TYR A 46 13.02 7.96 -1.69
N LEU A 47 13.47 7.85 -0.44
CA LEU A 47 14.38 8.82 0.18
C LEU A 47 15.72 8.90 -0.56
N PHE A 48 16.23 7.76 -1.02
CA PHE A 48 17.45 7.70 -1.83
C PHE A 48 17.28 8.47 -3.15
N VAL A 49 16.18 8.23 -3.87
CA VAL A 49 15.85 8.93 -5.13
C VAL A 49 15.66 10.42 -4.90
N VAL A 50 14.93 10.83 -3.86
CA VAL A 50 14.71 12.26 -3.53
C VAL A 50 16.01 12.97 -3.15
N LYS A 51 16.95 12.27 -2.50
CA LYS A 51 18.24 12.87 -2.13
C LYS A 51 19.19 13.00 -3.31
N ILE A 52 19.21 12.03 -4.21
CA ILE A 52 20.11 12.01 -5.38
C ILE A 52 19.55 12.80 -6.56
N GLY A 53 18.23 12.79 -6.73
CA GLY A 53 17.52 13.43 -7.84
C GLY A 53 17.92 14.89 -8.05
N PRO A 54 17.83 15.77 -7.04
CA PRO A 54 18.20 17.18 -7.16
C PRO A 54 19.67 17.38 -7.56
N LYS A 55 20.59 16.59 -6.98
CA LYS A 55 22.02 16.65 -7.30
C LYS A 55 22.32 16.22 -8.74
N PHE A 56 21.53 15.28 -9.27
CA PHE A 56 21.62 14.86 -10.67
C PHE A 56 20.97 15.88 -11.64
N MET A 57 19.90 16.54 -11.21
CA MET A 57 19.17 17.54 -11.99
C MET A 57 19.83 18.93 -12.00
N GLU A 58 20.76 19.21 -11.09
CA GLU A 58 21.45 20.51 -10.99
C GLU A 58 22.13 20.94 -12.32
N LYS A 59 22.65 19.98 -13.10
CA LYS A 59 23.37 20.26 -14.36
C LYS A 59 22.50 20.07 -15.62
N ARG A 60 21.18 19.95 -15.48
CA ARG A 60 20.26 19.67 -16.59
C ARG A 60 19.09 20.65 -16.58
N GLN A 61 18.56 20.97 -17.76
CA GLN A 61 17.34 21.77 -17.87
C GLN A 61 16.12 20.95 -17.37
N PRO A 62 15.10 21.61 -16.79
CA PRO A 62 13.91 20.94 -16.29
C PRO A 62 13.14 20.26 -17.43
N PHE A 63 12.64 19.05 -17.16
CA PHE A 63 11.84 18.30 -18.13
C PHE A 63 10.44 18.90 -18.28
N GLU A 64 9.97 19.06 -19.51
CA GLU A 64 8.58 19.41 -19.83
C GLU A 64 7.67 18.21 -19.56
N LEU A 65 7.16 18.09 -18.33
CA LEU A 65 6.32 16.98 -17.88
C LEU A 65 4.82 17.27 -17.96
N ARG A 66 4.39 18.29 -18.73
CA ARG A 66 3.00 18.75 -18.78
C ARG A 66 2.01 17.64 -19.17
N ILE A 67 2.29 16.93 -20.26
CA ILE A 67 1.43 15.84 -20.75
C ILE A 67 1.49 14.63 -19.81
N PRO A 68 2.67 14.11 -19.39
CA PRO A 68 2.74 13.03 -18.41
C PRO A 68 1.99 13.35 -17.11
N MET A 69 2.10 14.58 -16.60
CA MET A 69 1.43 15.00 -15.37
C MET A 69 -0.08 15.10 -15.54
N ALA A 70 -0.56 15.55 -16.70
CA ALA A 70 -1.99 15.52 -17.02
C ALA A 70 -2.53 14.08 -17.08
N ILE A 71 -1.83 13.16 -17.76
CA ILE A 71 -2.20 11.73 -17.83
C ILE A 71 -2.21 11.11 -16.43
N TYR A 72 -1.20 11.39 -15.62
CA TYR A 72 -1.11 10.91 -14.24
C TYR A 72 -2.31 11.38 -13.41
N ASN A 73 -2.62 12.68 -13.43
CA ASN A 73 -3.74 13.23 -12.66
C ASN A 73 -5.10 12.69 -13.13
N LEU A 74 -5.30 12.51 -14.43
CA LEU A 74 -6.51 11.88 -14.97
C LEU A 74 -6.61 10.41 -14.55
N GLY A 75 -5.51 9.66 -14.64
CA GLY A 75 -5.45 8.27 -14.17
C GLY A 75 -5.75 8.14 -12.68
N ALA A 76 -5.13 9.00 -11.85
CA ALA A 76 -5.35 9.03 -10.41
C ALA A 76 -6.80 9.40 -10.04
N THR A 77 -7.40 10.33 -10.79
CA THR A 77 -8.81 10.72 -10.58
C THR A 77 -9.76 9.60 -10.99
N ALA A 78 -9.55 8.98 -12.15
CA ALA A 78 -10.34 7.83 -12.61
C ALA A 78 -10.23 6.64 -11.64
N LEU A 79 -9.03 6.38 -11.13
CA LEU A 79 -8.81 5.39 -10.10
C LEU A 79 -9.57 5.73 -8.82
N SER A 80 -9.47 6.96 -8.33
CA SER A 80 -10.19 7.39 -7.12
C SER A 80 -11.70 7.25 -7.26
N LEU A 81 -12.25 7.54 -8.46
CA LEU A 81 -13.66 7.31 -8.78
C LEU A 81 -14.01 5.82 -8.76
N TYR A 82 -13.19 4.96 -9.38
CA TYR A 82 -13.38 3.51 -9.32
C TYR A 82 -13.38 3.00 -7.87
N CYS A 83 -12.39 3.42 -7.08
CA CYS A 83 -12.27 3.08 -5.68
C CYS A 83 -13.55 3.45 -4.92
N PHE A 84 -14.02 4.68 -5.10
CA PHE A 84 -15.23 5.19 -4.49
C PHE A 84 -16.47 4.36 -4.88
N THR A 85 -16.62 3.98 -6.15
CA THR A 85 -17.78 3.19 -6.60
C THR A 85 -17.83 1.80 -5.99
N GLU A 86 -16.71 1.07 -5.93
CA GLU A 86 -16.67 -0.25 -5.30
C GLU A 86 -16.89 -0.16 -3.78
N LEU A 87 -16.33 0.85 -3.12
CA LEU A 87 -16.58 1.10 -1.69
C LEU A 87 -18.06 1.40 -1.43
N PHE A 88 -18.68 2.24 -2.26
CA PHE A 88 -20.09 2.60 -2.13
C PHE A 88 -21.01 1.40 -2.36
N ILE A 89 -20.82 0.67 -3.46
CA ILE A 89 -21.62 -0.52 -3.79
C ILE A 89 -21.42 -1.62 -2.75
N GLY A 90 -20.18 -1.85 -2.32
CA GLY A 90 -19.85 -2.85 -1.30
C GLY A 90 -20.49 -2.53 0.05
N SER A 91 -20.37 -1.27 0.50
CA SER A 91 -20.96 -0.81 1.76
C SER A 91 -22.50 -0.82 1.74
N TRP A 92 -23.09 -0.43 0.61
CA TRP A 92 -24.55 -0.45 0.42
C TRP A 92 -25.10 -1.87 0.46
N LYS A 93 -24.49 -2.81 -0.28
CA LYS A 93 -24.92 -4.22 -0.30
C LYS A 93 -24.72 -4.91 1.06
N ALA A 94 -23.63 -4.60 1.75
CA ALA A 94 -23.33 -5.14 3.07
C ALA A 94 -24.17 -4.49 4.21
N GLY A 95 -24.97 -3.46 3.90
CA GLY A 95 -25.83 -2.80 4.89
C GLY A 95 -25.07 -2.08 5.99
N TYR A 96 -23.89 -1.54 5.70
CA TYR A 96 -23.05 -0.89 6.71
C TYR A 96 -23.61 0.45 7.18
N HIS A 97 -23.46 0.71 8.49
CA HIS A 97 -23.72 2.03 9.06
C HIS A 97 -22.56 2.98 8.72
N TYR A 98 -22.88 4.13 8.12
CA TYR A 98 -21.87 5.13 7.70
C TYR A 98 -21.16 5.86 8.85
N ILE A 99 -21.62 5.70 10.09
CA ILE A 99 -21.08 6.42 11.25
C ILE A 99 -20.07 5.53 11.99
N CYS A 100 -20.53 4.37 12.49
CA CYS A 100 -19.70 3.45 13.25
C CYS A 100 -20.03 2.03 12.80
N GLN A 101 -19.02 1.36 12.23
CA GLN A 101 -19.08 -0.03 11.85
C GLN A 101 -17.80 -0.72 12.31
N ARG A 102 -17.94 -1.84 13.03
CA ARG A 102 -16.77 -2.67 13.40
C ARG A 102 -16.21 -3.34 12.15
N VAL A 103 -14.90 -3.52 12.09
CA VAL A 103 -14.23 -4.34 11.07
C VAL A 103 -14.76 -5.78 11.16
N ILE A 104 -15.39 -6.25 10.08
CA ILE A 104 -15.85 -7.63 9.96
C ILE A 104 -14.84 -8.38 9.07
N VAL A 105 -14.18 -9.37 9.66
CA VAL A 105 -13.29 -10.28 8.92
C VAL A 105 -14.16 -11.43 8.39
N SER A 106 -14.76 -11.22 7.22
CA SER A 106 -15.55 -12.23 6.51
C SER A 106 -15.01 -12.42 5.10
N MET A 107 -15.14 -13.64 4.58
CA MET A 107 -14.77 -14.05 3.22
C MET A 107 -15.94 -13.91 2.24
N GLU A 108 -17.07 -13.34 2.68
CA GLU A 108 -18.22 -13.14 1.80
C GLU A 108 -17.92 -12.08 0.72
N PRO A 109 -18.33 -12.29 -0.54
CA PRO A 109 -17.96 -11.42 -1.66
C PRO A 109 -18.29 -9.94 -1.46
N GLN A 110 -19.36 -9.63 -0.71
CA GLN A 110 -19.74 -8.25 -0.41
C GLN A 110 -18.75 -7.53 0.52
N HIS A 111 -18.20 -8.22 1.52
CA HIS A 111 -17.17 -7.68 2.40
C HIS A 111 -15.79 -7.65 1.73
N LEU A 112 -15.53 -8.61 0.85
CA LEU A 112 -14.26 -8.70 0.11
C LEU A 112 -14.14 -7.63 -0.98
N ARG A 113 -15.24 -7.21 -1.63
CA ARG A 113 -15.20 -6.15 -2.67
C ARG A 113 -14.64 -4.83 -2.17
N VAL A 114 -15.03 -4.43 -0.96
CA VAL A 114 -14.54 -3.21 -0.29
C VAL A 114 -13.01 -3.24 -0.12
N ILE A 115 -12.43 -4.43 0.00
CA ILE A 115 -11.05 -4.66 0.45
C ILE A 115 -10.12 -5.09 -0.70
N ILE A 116 -10.55 -6.04 -1.55
CA ILE A 116 -9.71 -6.76 -2.51
C ILE A 116 -9.58 -6.02 -3.85
N ASP A 117 -10.65 -5.39 -4.34
CA ASP A 117 -10.61 -4.78 -5.68
C ASP A 117 -9.71 -3.55 -5.73
N GLN A 118 -9.60 -2.82 -4.61
CA GLN A 118 -8.70 -1.69 -4.44
C GLN A 118 -7.23 -2.07 -4.58
N LEU A 119 -6.86 -3.23 -4.01
CA LEU A 119 -5.46 -3.66 -3.95
C LEU A 119 -5.03 -4.48 -5.17
N LYS A 120 -5.96 -5.20 -5.81
CA LYS A 120 -5.70 -5.82 -7.13
C LYS A 120 -5.38 -4.78 -8.19
N PHE A 121 -6.11 -3.65 -8.19
CA PHE A 121 -5.88 -2.60 -9.17
C PHE A 121 -4.54 -1.88 -8.96
N THR A 122 -4.15 -1.63 -7.71
CA THR A 122 -2.80 -1.11 -7.42
C THR A 122 -1.70 -2.11 -7.78
N ASN A 123 -1.90 -3.42 -7.58
CA ASN A 123 -0.94 -4.43 -8.04
C ASN A 123 -0.85 -4.54 -9.57
N ILE A 124 -1.92 -4.27 -10.31
CA ILE A 124 -1.91 -4.21 -11.77
C ILE A 124 -1.20 -2.95 -12.26
N TRP A 125 -1.45 -1.79 -11.63
CA TRP A 125 -0.83 -0.52 -12.01
C TRP A 125 0.66 -0.43 -11.62
N TRP A 126 1.04 -0.92 -10.44
CA TRP A 126 2.43 -0.95 -10.00
C TRP A 126 3.20 -2.16 -10.57
N GLY A 127 2.57 -3.33 -10.68
CA GLY A 127 3.18 -4.53 -11.25
C GLY A 127 3.31 -4.51 -12.77
N GLY A 128 2.46 -3.76 -13.47
CA GLY A 128 2.58 -3.50 -14.91
C GLY A 128 3.64 -2.46 -15.29
N LEU A 129 4.11 -1.67 -14.32
CA LEU A 129 5.19 -0.68 -14.53
C LEU A 129 6.59 -1.25 -14.24
N ILE A 130 6.67 -2.44 -13.63
CA ILE A 130 7.91 -3.12 -13.20
C ILE A 130 8.16 -4.40 -14.05
N LYS A 131 7.34 -4.65 -15.08
CA LYS A 131 7.59 -5.68 -16.09
C LYS A 131 7.79 -5.07 -17.47
#